data_AF-A0AAW2E920-F1
#
_entry.id   AF-A0AAW2E920-F1
#
_cell.length_a   1.000
_cell.length_b   1.000
_cell.length_c   1.000
_cell.angle_alpha   90.00
_cell.angle_beta   90.00
_cell.angle_gamma   90.00
#
_symmetry.space_group_name_H-M   'P 1'
#
loop_
_entity.id
_entity.type
_entity.pdbx_description
1 polymer ?
#
loop_
_entity_poly.entity_id
_entity_poly.type
_entity_poly.pdbx_seq_one_letter_code
_entity_poly.pdbx_strand_id
1 'polypeptide(L)'
;MCKRLLKVYKKIHKFMDVLNYFSTQEWKFTNERLHMLMSKLTFKDREQFYCDIRKVDWNTYFETYIRGIRVYLIKDPLDTLPQARIKWQRLYWSHQALKLILAYIALRFSWTAISTLFDFLYPKV
;
A
#
# COMPACT_ATOMS: atom_id res chain seq x y z
N MET A 1 -14.53 17.23 14.42
CA MET A 1 -14.24 16.20 13.39
C MET A 1 -14.29 16.83 11.99
N CYS A 2 -13.23 16.72 11.19
CA CYS A 2 -13.08 17.47 9.93
C CYS A 2 -14.16 17.07 8.88
N LYS A 3 -15.10 17.98 8.57
CA LYS A 3 -16.19 17.74 7.59
C LYS A 3 -15.71 17.25 6.21
N ARG A 4 -14.48 17.64 5.83
CA ARG A 4 -13.84 17.25 4.56
C ARG A 4 -13.45 15.77 4.54
N LEU A 5 -12.96 15.23 5.67
CA LEU A 5 -12.61 13.82 5.81
C LEU A 5 -13.85 12.92 5.77
N LEU A 6 -14.95 13.34 6.39
CA LEU A 6 -16.20 12.59 6.38
C LEU A 6 -16.76 12.40 4.96
N LYS A 7 -16.65 13.41 4.09
CA LYS A 7 -17.09 13.31 2.68
C LYS A 7 -16.24 12.31 1.89
N VAL A 8 -14.92 12.32 2.10
CA VAL A 8 -14.00 11.37 1.45
C VAL A 8 -14.26 9.95 1.94
N TYR A 9 -14.39 9.77 3.26
CA TYR A 9 -14.67 8.47 3.87
C TYR A 9 -15.97 7.85 3.34
N LYS A 10 -17.06 8.65 3.23
CA LYS A 10 -18.33 8.19 2.64
C LYS A 10 -18.17 7.70 1.19
N LYS A 11 -17.35 8.38 0.38
CA LYS A 11 -17.09 7.95 -1.01
C LYS A 11 -16.31 6.65 -1.05
N ILE A 12 -15.28 6.52 -0.22
CA ILE A 12 -14.46 5.30 -0.13
C ILE A 12 -15.35 4.14 0.30
N HIS A 13 -16.17 4.32 1.34
CA HIS A 13 -17.05 3.26 1.83
C HIS A 13 -18.04 2.77 0.78
N LYS A 14 -18.69 3.70 0.06
CA LYS A 14 -19.58 3.33 -1.03
C LYS A 14 -18.86 2.54 -2.14
N PHE A 15 -17.62 2.90 -2.45
CA PHE A 15 -16.82 2.19 -3.44
C PHE A 15 -16.42 0.79 -2.95
N MET A 16 -16.05 0.65 -1.68
CA MET A 16 -15.78 -0.64 -1.05
C MET A 16 -17.00 -1.55 -1.08
N ASP A 17 -18.20 -1.03 -0.80
CA ASP A 17 -19.44 -1.82 -0.82
C ASP A 17 -19.71 -2.42 -2.20
N VAL A 18 -19.45 -1.65 -3.28
CA VAL A 18 -19.59 -2.12 -4.66
C VAL A 18 -18.50 -3.14 -5.02
N LEU A 19 -17.25 -2.88 -4.63
CA LEU A 19 -16.14 -3.79 -4.89
C LEU A 19 -16.20 -5.09 -4.10
N ASN A 20 -16.90 -5.09 -2.97
CA ASN A 20 -16.99 -6.23 -2.07
C ASN A 20 -17.45 -7.47 -2.83
N TYR A 21 -18.54 -7.36 -3.60
CA TYR A 21 -19.07 -8.46 -4.41
C TYR A 21 -18.04 -9.07 -5.37
N PHE A 22 -17.26 -8.22 -6.05
CA PHE A 22 -16.27 -8.68 -7.01
C PHE A 22 -15.03 -9.26 -6.34
N SER A 23 -14.66 -8.74 -5.17
CA SER A 23 -13.41 -9.09 -4.49
C SER A 23 -13.53 -10.30 -3.57
N THR A 24 -14.72 -10.57 -3.00
CA THR A 24 -14.92 -11.70 -2.07
C THR A 24 -15.28 -13.01 -2.75
N GLN A 25 -15.67 -12.95 -4.02
CA GLN A 25 -16.05 -14.14 -4.78
C GLN A 25 -14.84 -14.73 -5.50
N GLU A 26 -14.71 -16.06 -5.48
CA GLU A 26 -13.73 -16.75 -6.31
C GLU A 26 -14.23 -16.87 -7.76
N TRP A 27 -13.49 -16.28 -8.68
CA TRP A 27 -13.77 -16.35 -10.11
C TRP A 27 -12.82 -17.33 -10.78
N LYS A 28 -13.36 -18.47 -11.24
CA LYS A 28 -12.60 -19.44 -12.05
C LYS A 28 -12.75 -19.05 -13.52
N PHE A 29 -11.73 -18.41 -14.07
CA PHE A 29 -11.66 -18.10 -15.50
C PHE A 29 -10.93 -19.24 -16.23
N THR A 30 -11.64 -19.97 -17.11
CA THR A 30 -11.04 -21.00 -17.96
C THR A 30 -10.73 -20.46 -19.34
N ASN A 31 -9.47 -20.56 -19.76
CA ASN A 31 -8.97 -20.02 -21.03
C ASN A 31 -8.51 -21.10 -22.02
N GLU A 32 -9.09 -22.31 -21.95
CA GLU A 32 -8.66 -23.46 -22.73
C GLU A 32 -8.72 -23.23 -24.25
N ARG A 33 -9.78 -22.54 -24.73
CA ARG A 33 -9.93 -22.19 -26.15
C ARG A 33 -8.85 -21.24 -26.64
N LEU A 34 -8.42 -20.30 -25.79
CA LEU A 34 -7.33 -19.38 -26.11
C LEU A 34 -6.02 -20.15 -26.23
N HIS A 35 -5.74 -21.08 -25.30
CA HIS A 35 -4.54 -21.92 -25.37
C HIS A 35 -4.51 -22.82 -26.61
N MET A 36 -5.65 -23.40 -27.00
CA MET A 36 -5.77 -24.19 -28.23
C MET A 36 -5.60 -23.33 -29.49
N LEU A 37 -6.10 -22.10 -29.50
CA LEU A 37 -5.85 -21.18 -30.62
C LEU A 37 -4.37 -20.85 -30.71
N MET A 38 -3.73 -20.56 -29.58
CA MET A 38 -2.31 -20.24 -29.52
C MET A 38 -1.44 -21.42 -29.98
N SER A 39 -1.81 -22.66 -29.65
CA SER A 39 -1.07 -23.86 -30.09
C SER A 39 -1.12 -24.07 -31.60
N LYS A 40 -2.18 -23.60 -32.27
CA LYS A 40 -2.36 -23.68 -33.74
C LYS A 40 -1.70 -22.54 -34.52
N LEU A 41 -1.28 -21.46 -33.87
CA LEU A 41 -0.58 -20.35 -34.53
C LEU A 41 0.82 -20.77 -35.01
N THR A 42 1.17 -20.36 -36.23
CA THR A 42 2.52 -20.51 -36.79
C THR A 42 3.53 -19.68 -35.99
N PHE A 43 4.80 -20.06 -35.99
CA PHE A 43 5.87 -19.32 -35.29
C PHE A 43 5.88 -17.82 -35.64
N LYS A 44 5.74 -17.50 -36.93
CA LYS A 44 5.68 -16.13 -37.45
C LYS A 44 4.49 -15.34 -36.89
N ASP A 45 3.32 -15.96 -36.78
CA ASP A 45 2.12 -15.31 -36.26
C ASP A 45 2.19 -15.13 -34.73
N ARG A 46 2.83 -16.06 -34.02
CA ARG A 46 3.07 -15.94 -32.57
C ARG A 46 4.05 -14.82 -32.23
N GLU A 47 4.98 -14.51 -33.12
CA GLU A 47 5.91 -13.40 -32.93
C GLU A 47 5.23 -12.04 -33.22
N GLN A 48 4.35 -12.01 -34.21
CA GLN A 48 3.58 -10.81 -34.55
C GLN A 48 2.47 -10.49 -33.51
N PHE A 49 1.86 -11.51 -32.91
CA PHE A 49 0.77 -11.38 -31.95
C PHE A 49 1.21 -11.78 -30.53
N TYR A 50 1.52 -10.79 -29.71
CA TYR A 50 1.84 -10.95 -28.29
C TYR A 50 0.59 -11.28 -27.44
N CYS A 51 0.03 -12.46 -27.63
CA CYS A 51 -1.16 -12.93 -26.89
C CYS A 51 -0.82 -13.77 -25.65
N ASP A 52 0.46 -14.06 -25.38
CA ASP A 52 0.90 -14.82 -24.20
C ASP A 52 1.27 -13.88 -23.05
N ILE A 53 0.35 -13.76 -22.09
CA ILE A 53 0.50 -12.93 -20.88
C ILE A 53 1.71 -13.37 -20.03
N ARG A 54 2.15 -14.64 -20.13
CA ARG A 54 3.30 -15.15 -19.37
C ARG A 54 4.63 -14.56 -19.83
N LYS A 55 4.69 -14.04 -21.05
CA LYS A 55 5.88 -13.40 -21.62
C LYS A 55 5.99 -11.91 -21.28
N VAL A 56 4.98 -11.35 -20.61
CA VAL A 56 4.98 -9.93 -20.23
C VAL A 56 5.93 -9.73 -19.05
N ASP A 57 6.86 -8.77 -19.18
CA ASP A 57 7.59 -8.26 -18.04
C ASP A 57 6.68 -7.35 -17.22
N TRP A 58 6.13 -7.92 -16.15
CA TRP A 58 5.23 -7.24 -15.24
C TRP A 58 5.87 -6.02 -14.57
N ASN A 59 7.18 -6.01 -14.32
CA ASN A 59 7.84 -4.88 -13.67
C ASN A 59 7.76 -3.63 -14.57
N THR A 60 8.19 -3.79 -15.82
CA THR A 60 8.15 -2.72 -16.83
C THR A 60 6.71 -2.28 -17.13
N TYR A 61 5.78 -3.24 -17.21
CA TYR A 61 4.36 -2.96 -17.40
C TYR A 61 3.79 -2.08 -16.29
N PHE A 62 3.97 -2.48 -15.03
CA PHE A 62 3.44 -1.74 -13.88
C PHE A 62 4.12 -0.38 -13.71
N GLU A 63 5.42 -0.28 -13.95
CA GLU A 63 6.13 1.00 -13.89
C GLU A 63 5.54 2.02 -14.88
N THR A 64 5.35 1.59 -16.13
CA THR A 64 4.79 2.44 -17.18
C THR A 64 3.32 2.76 -16.92
N TYR A 65 2.55 1.77 -16.46
CA TYR A 65 1.14 1.89 -16.13
C TYR A 65 0.90 2.89 -14.99
N ILE A 66 1.63 2.77 -13.88
CA ILE A 66 1.51 3.67 -12.73
C ILE A 66 1.90 5.10 -13.12
N ARG A 67 2.95 5.25 -13.94
CA ARG A 67 3.34 6.55 -14.50
C ARG A 67 2.22 7.16 -15.34
N GLY A 68 1.59 6.36 -16.19
CA GLY A 68 0.44 6.76 -17.00
C GLY A 68 -0.76 7.20 -16.16
N ILE A 69 -1.16 6.42 -15.15
CA ILE A 69 -2.23 6.79 -14.21
C ILE A 69 -1.93 8.15 -13.59
N ARG A 70 -0.71 8.36 -13.13
CA ARG A 70 -0.34 9.59 -12.45
C ARG A 70 -0.50 10.82 -13.35
N VAL A 71 0.03 10.74 -14.57
CA VAL A 71 0.03 11.87 -15.51
C VAL A 71 -1.38 12.13 -16.05
N TYR A 72 -2.12 11.08 -16.43
CA TYR A 72 -3.37 11.25 -17.17
C TYR A 72 -4.63 11.21 -16.30
N LEU A 73 -4.70 10.31 -15.32
CA LEU A 73 -5.87 10.17 -14.45
C LEU A 73 -5.80 11.15 -13.28
N ILE A 74 -4.65 11.19 -12.61
CA ILE A 74 -4.44 12.03 -11.41
C ILE A 74 -4.06 13.47 -11.80
N LYS A 75 -3.56 13.68 -13.03
CA LYS A 75 -3.08 14.97 -13.53
C LYS A 75 -1.96 15.56 -12.68
N ASP A 76 -1.08 14.70 -12.15
CA ASP A 76 0.08 15.08 -11.34
C ASP A 76 1.37 14.93 -12.17
N PRO A 77 2.13 16.02 -12.44
CA PRO A 77 3.35 15.95 -13.22
C PRO A 77 4.45 15.20 -12.47
N LEU A 78 5.36 14.58 -13.21
CA LEU A 78 6.41 13.73 -12.63
C LEU A 78 7.44 14.52 -11.82
N ASP A 79 7.54 15.82 -12.04
CA ASP A 79 8.44 16.73 -11.33
C ASP A 79 8.06 16.88 -9.84
N THR A 80 6.87 16.43 -9.43
CA THR A 80 6.44 16.42 -8.02
C THR A 80 7.00 15.23 -7.22
N LEU A 81 7.55 14.21 -7.89
CA LEU A 81 8.16 13.03 -7.27
C LEU A 81 9.24 13.37 -6.22
N PRO A 82 10.27 14.19 -6.51
CA PRO A 82 11.30 14.53 -5.53
C PRO A 82 10.71 15.24 -4.30
N GLN A 83 9.74 16.14 -4.51
CA GLN A 83 9.09 16.85 -3.41
C GLN A 83 8.26 15.92 -2.53
N ALA A 84 7.57 14.95 -3.14
CA ALA A 84 6.81 13.93 -2.43
C ALA A 84 7.72 13.04 -1.57
N ARG A 85 8.90 12.67 -2.09
CA ARG A 85 9.91 11.88 -1.34
C ARG A 85 10.41 12.63 -0.10
N ILE A 86 10.72 13.92 -0.23
CA ILE A 86 11.17 14.74 0.92
C ILE A 86 10.07 14.84 1.97
N LYS A 87 8.82 15.11 1.57
CA LYS A 87 7.68 15.15 2.51
C LYS A 87 7.49 13.81 3.22
N TRP A 88 7.57 12.71 2.49
CA TRP A 88 7.44 11.37 3.06
C TRP A 88 8.57 11.06 4.05
N GLN A 89 9.82 11.38 3.71
CA GLN A 89 10.97 11.22 4.62
C GLN A 89 10.81 12.03 5.91
N ARG A 90 10.37 13.29 5.81
CA ARG A 90 10.10 14.12 7.01
C ARG A 90 9.03 13.49 7.89
N LEU A 91 7.95 13.01 7.30
CA LEU A 91 6.89 12.33 8.04
C LEU A 91 7.40 11.05 8.71
N TYR A 92 8.18 10.24 7.99
CA TYR A 92 8.80 9.02 8.50
C TYR A 92 9.69 9.30 9.73
N TRP A 93 10.60 10.27 9.64
CA TRP A 93 11.46 10.64 10.76
C TRP A 93 10.68 11.20 11.94
N SER A 94 9.65 12.01 11.69
CA SER A 94 8.78 12.53 12.76
C SER A 94 8.04 11.39 13.49
N HIS A 95 7.55 10.40 12.74
CA HIS A 95 6.87 9.24 13.32
C HIS A 95 7.82 8.35 14.12
N GLN A 96 9.05 8.15 13.62
CA GLN A 96 10.07 7.38 14.33
C GLN A 96 10.49 8.06 15.63
N ALA A 97 10.69 9.38 15.61
CA ALA A 97 10.96 10.17 16.81
C ALA A 97 9.82 10.05 17.83
N LEU A 98 8.57 10.14 17.38
CA LEU A 98 7.39 9.98 18.25
C LEU A 98 7.39 8.61 18.95
N LYS A 99 7.66 7.52 18.22
CA LYS A 99 7.75 6.17 18.81
C LYS A 99 8.82 6.08 19.90
N LEU A 100 10.00 6.66 19.64
CA LEU A 100 11.10 6.67 20.61
C LEU A 100 10.73 7.45 21.87
N ILE A 101 10.10 8.62 21.71
CA ILE A 101 9.63 9.46 22.83
C ILE A 101 8.60 8.68 23.67
N LEU A 102 7.61 8.06 23.02
CA LEU A 102 6.59 7.27 23.73
C LEU A 102 7.19 6.08 24.47
N ALA A 103 8.14 5.36 23.84
CA ALA A 103 8.84 4.25 24.48
C ALA A 103 9.66 4.72 25.70
N TYR A 104 10.36 5.85 25.58
CA TYR A 104 11.11 6.44 26.69
C TYR A 104 10.20 6.84 27.86
N ILE A 105 9.05 7.48 27.59
CA ILE A 105 8.08 7.84 28.62
C ILE A 105 7.55 6.58 29.32
N ALA A 106 7.22 5.53 28.57
CA ALA A 106 6.75 4.27 29.15
C ALA A 106 7.81 3.61 30.05
N LEU A 107 9.06 3.58 29.61
CA LEU A 107 10.19 3.08 30.41
C LEU A 107 10.44 3.92 31.67
N ARG A 108 10.28 5.23 31.58
CA ARG A 108 10.45 6.11 32.74
C ARG A 108 9.33 5.91 33.76
N PHE A 109 8.10 5.80 33.29
CA PHE A 109 6.93 5.54 34.13
C PHE A 109 7.02 4.18 34.82
N SER A 110 7.45 3.14 34.11
CA SER A 110 7.67 1.82 34.71
C SER A 110 8.77 1.85 35.76
N TRP A 111 9.90 2.54 35.51
CA TRP A 111 10.97 2.71 36.50
C TRP A 111 10.49 3.42 37.77
N THR A 112 9.72 4.51 37.63
CA THR A 112 9.18 5.23 38.80
C THR A 112 8.20 4.38 39.60
N ALA A 113 7.35 3.60 38.94
CA ALA A 113 6.43 2.70 39.62
C ALA A 113 7.19 1.60 40.39
N ILE A 114 8.23 1.03 39.79
CA ILE A 114 9.09 0.02 40.42
C ILE A 114 9.83 0.61 41.63
N SER A 115 10.41 1.82 41.53
CA SER A 115 11.10 2.45 42.65
C SER A 115 10.14 2.76 43.81
N THR A 116 8.94 3.27 43.53
CA THR A 116 7.95 3.50 44.60
C THR A 116 7.46 2.22 45.25
N LEU A 117 7.33 1.12 44.49
CA LEU A 117 6.97 -0.18 45.04
C LEU A 117 8.10 -0.76 45.90
N PHE A 118 9.35 -0.58 45.48
CA PHE A 118 10.53 -1.03 46.23
C PHE A 118 10.68 -0.26 47.55
N ASP A 119 10.53 1.06 47.53
CA ASP A 119 10.55 1.90 48.74
C ASP A 119 9.39 1.59 49.70
N PHE A 120 8.21 1.21 49.17
CA PHE A 120 7.08 0.76 49.98
C PHE A 120 7.29 -0.64 50.59
N LEU A 121 7.94 -1.56 49.86
CA LEU A 121 8.20 -2.94 50.31
C LEU A 121 9.39 -3.08 51.28
N TYR A 122 10.38 -2.17 51.21
CA TYR A 122 11.52 -2.14 52.14
C TYR A 122 11.66 -0.75 52.79
N PRO A 123 10.74 -0.38 53.70
CA PRO A 123 10.86 0.88 54.42
C PRO A 123 12.12 0.82 55.29
N LYS A 124 13.06 1.74 55.05
CA LYS A 124 14.28 1.85 55.85
C LYS A 124 13.90 2.12 57.32
N VAL A 125 14.32 1.21 58.20
CA VAL A 125 14.33 1.39 59.67
C VAL A 125 15.33 2.48 60.05
#